data_AF-A0A959BND7-F1
#
_entry.id   AF-A0A959BND7-F1
#
_cell.length_a   1.000
_cell.length_b   1.000
_cell.length_c   1.000
_cell.angle_alpha   90.00
_cell.angle_beta   90.00
_cell.angle_gamma   90.00
#
_symmetry.space_group_name_H-M   'P 1'
#
loop_
_entity.id
_entity.type
_entity.pdbx_description
1 polymer ?
#
loop_
_entity_poly.entity_id
_entity_poly.type
_entity_poly.pdbx_seq_one_letter_code
_entity_poly.pdbx_strand_id
1 'polypeptide(L)'
;MKIDKSPEMRQKEARVEELEAQAKRTRTTLKSLKTRLQNMQERVEEVHRELFNKATQLQDRLIKGMKSLEQLIAKLRKDKRFNRQDKALIEEMYRGFAGGIGEEMPDLEAQAAERAQSQEEDAKFRDAFKEFRVEPPTEEQRDIRKAYLRLSKQFHPDRARNKKEAEQFHQFQQQVNEAYEKHDIQALLDMELLFGETADEAINEGAATVDVLDLKISRLEHQLDLLQQQQERLSQEIRQLRKSDMGQMLTEVDGLQRAGFSLEDGMGLQQLEPVVEILEAFEAALRDTDKRGEMSPLFDDIMAQAQASMDPLQAMMNEMMGYEEDDMDDLFWDEEEEYYPNPNPLFPVGTYVRIQEEEEIEYFVENTLVSFSLKGLTGIVSEAVLDEDEPFYSVVLDIASMKRLPGPYIAQLGGAFNVIDLLEEESLVEEKRKKKDTLKKVQLAYRTLLYQNIFSELPPEQDQRLQAILLAHPEKNDEANWLAYLEQHLSFPFEASTSGDFAHWRRGRKATILSYGGFSPEYGLIVQARIGRETDFVPLAEFNGPAGSKIGEVLEDYQEWFLMVF
;
A
#
# COMPACT_ATOMS: atom_id res chain seq x y z
N MET A 1 -57.56 -36.40 13.55
CA MET A 1 -56.86 -37.23 12.54
C MET A 1 -55.81 -36.32 11.90
N LYS A 2 -54.55 -36.38 12.33
CA LYS A 2 -53.46 -35.61 11.72
C LYS A 2 -53.13 -36.33 10.42
N ILE A 3 -53.50 -35.73 9.28
CA ILE A 3 -53.07 -36.23 7.97
C ILE A 3 -51.56 -36.06 7.95
N ASP A 4 -50.84 -37.18 7.96
CA ASP A 4 -49.39 -37.15 7.98
C ASP A 4 -48.92 -36.66 6.60
N LYS A 5 -48.15 -35.56 6.56
CA LYS A 5 -47.68 -34.96 5.31
C LYS A 5 -46.91 -35.99 4.48
N SER A 6 -47.15 -36.02 3.16
CA SER A 6 -46.43 -36.90 2.21
C SER A 6 -44.91 -36.74 2.37
N PRO A 7 -44.12 -37.82 2.22
CA PRO A 7 -42.65 -37.74 2.20
C PRO A 7 -42.10 -36.71 1.21
N GLU A 8 -42.76 -36.55 0.06
CA GLU A 8 -42.40 -35.57 -0.97
C GLU A 8 -42.62 -34.12 -0.49
N MET A 9 -43.75 -33.85 0.18
CA MET A 9 -44.03 -32.54 0.79
C MET A 9 -42.96 -32.19 1.81
N ARG A 10 -42.55 -33.14 2.66
CA ARG A 10 -41.50 -32.90 3.67
C ARG A 10 -40.14 -32.60 3.04
N GLN A 11 -39.79 -33.28 1.94
CA GLN A 11 -38.55 -33.00 1.21
C GLN A 11 -38.55 -31.60 0.59
N LYS A 12 -39.65 -31.19 -0.04
CA LYS A 12 -39.79 -29.85 -0.64
C LYS A 12 -39.83 -28.74 0.41
N GLU A 13 -40.50 -28.95 1.55
CA GLU A 13 -40.45 -28.03 2.69
C GLU A 13 -39.02 -27.86 3.22
N ALA A 14 -38.26 -28.95 3.37
CA ALA A 14 -36.86 -28.89 3.79
C ALA A 14 -35.97 -28.17 2.76
N ARG A 15 -36.22 -28.35 1.46
CA ARG A 15 -35.49 -27.64 0.40
C ARG A 15 -35.79 -26.14 0.40
N VAL A 16 -37.05 -25.75 0.63
CA VAL A 16 -37.43 -24.33 0.80
C VAL A 16 -36.70 -23.72 1.99
N GLU A 17 -36.69 -24.40 3.15
CA GLU A 17 -36.00 -23.93 4.35
C GLU A 17 -34.49 -23.78 4.12
N GLU A 18 -33.88 -24.73 3.40
CA GLU A 18 -32.47 -24.67 3.00
C GLU A 18 -32.18 -23.45 2.11
N LEU A 19 -32.99 -23.23 1.07
CA LEU A 19 -32.82 -22.12 0.14
C LEU A 19 -33.08 -20.76 0.81
N GLU A 20 -34.06 -20.65 1.69
CA GLU A 20 -34.29 -19.45 2.49
C GLU A 20 -33.09 -19.14 3.41
N ALA A 21 -32.51 -20.18 4.04
CA ALA A 21 -31.32 -20.04 4.86
C ALA A 21 -30.10 -19.60 4.03
N GLN A 22 -29.92 -20.17 2.83
CA GLN A 22 -28.88 -19.75 1.89
C GLN A 22 -29.09 -18.29 1.46
N ALA A 23 -30.31 -17.91 1.06
CA ALA A 23 -30.62 -16.56 0.59
C ALA A 23 -30.36 -15.51 1.68
N LYS A 24 -30.68 -15.84 2.94
CA LYS A 24 -30.37 -15.00 4.10
C LYS A 24 -28.87 -14.81 4.31
N ARG A 25 -28.07 -15.88 4.15
CA ARG A 25 -26.60 -15.81 4.24
C ARG A 25 -26.03 -14.94 3.12
N THR A 26 -26.43 -15.18 1.87
CA THR A 26 -25.97 -14.40 0.71
C THR A 26 -26.31 -12.92 0.87
N ARG A 27 -27.53 -12.57 1.29
CA ARG A 27 -27.92 -11.18 1.60
C ARG A 27 -27.06 -10.53 2.68
N THR A 28 -26.68 -11.29 3.71
CA THR A 28 -25.80 -10.80 4.79
C THR A 28 -24.41 -10.51 4.25
N THR A 29 -23.87 -11.41 3.42
CA THR A 29 -22.58 -11.22 2.75
C THR A 29 -22.59 -10.01 1.82
N LEU A 30 -23.62 -9.87 0.98
CA LEU A 30 -23.79 -8.73 0.09
C LEU A 30 -23.81 -7.40 0.85
N LYS A 31 -24.54 -7.33 1.96
CA LYS A 31 -24.53 -6.14 2.82
C LYS A 31 -23.11 -5.80 3.30
N SER A 32 -22.36 -6.80 3.76
CA SER A 32 -20.97 -6.59 4.19
C SER A 32 -20.06 -6.14 3.04
N LEU A 33 -20.23 -6.68 1.84
CA LEU A 33 -19.44 -6.29 0.67
C LEU A 33 -19.76 -4.86 0.22
N LYS A 34 -21.04 -4.50 0.14
CA LYS A 34 -21.47 -3.13 -0.17
C LYS A 34 -20.90 -2.11 0.81
N THR A 35 -21.00 -2.40 2.12
CA THR A 35 -20.40 -1.54 3.15
C THR A 35 -18.88 -1.44 2.99
N ARG A 36 -18.19 -2.54 2.70
CA ARG A 36 -16.74 -2.51 2.47
C ARG A 36 -16.36 -1.67 1.26
N LEU A 37 -17.05 -1.84 0.13
CA LEU A 37 -16.80 -1.07 -1.08
C LEU A 37 -17.03 0.42 -0.85
N GLN A 38 -18.16 0.78 -0.24
CA GLN A 38 -18.49 2.16 0.10
C GLN A 38 -17.44 2.77 1.03
N ASN A 39 -17.08 2.09 2.12
CA ASN A 39 -16.05 2.59 3.04
C ASN A 39 -14.70 2.79 2.35
N MET A 40 -14.34 1.90 1.42
CA MET A 40 -13.09 2.02 0.67
C MET A 40 -13.12 3.24 -0.26
N GLN A 41 -14.22 3.44 -0.99
CA GLN A 41 -14.42 4.61 -1.86
C GLN A 41 -14.39 5.93 -1.07
N GLU A 42 -15.13 6.00 0.04
CA GLU A 42 -15.14 7.17 0.92
C GLU A 42 -13.75 7.47 1.49
N ARG A 43 -12.99 6.44 1.85
CA ARG A 43 -11.63 6.58 2.36
C ARG A 43 -10.65 7.06 1.29
N VAL A 44 -10.74 6.55 0.06
CA VAL A 44 -9.96 7.07 -1.09
C VAL A 44 -10.27 8.56 -1.30
N GLU A 45 -11.56 8.95 -1.30
CA GLU A 45 -11.96 10.35 -1.45
C GLU A 45 -11.42 11.25 -0.34
N GLU A 46 -11.42 10.76 0.91
CA GLU A 46 -10.89 11.49 2.07
C GLU A 46 -9.38 11.75 1.92
N VAL A 47 -8.61 10.68 1.66
CA VAL A 47 -7.15 10.74 1.51
C VAL A 47 -6.74 11.63 0.34
N HIS A 48 -7.39 11.46 -0.81
CA HIS A 48 -7.11 12.29 -1.99
C HIS A 48 -7.36 13.77 -1.70
N ARG A 49 -8.48 14.10 -1.04
CA ARG A 49 -8.83 15.47 -0.67
C ARG A 49 -7.82 16.07 0.31
N GLU A 50 -7.37 15.31 1.31
CA GLU A 50 -6.39 15.76 2.29
C GLU A 50 -5.03 16.06 1.62
N LEU A 51 -4.52 15.13 0.80
CA LEU A 51 -3.28 15.30 0.04
C LEU A 51 -3.36 16.50 -0.92
N PHE A 52 -4.42 16.57 -1.72
CA PHE A 52 -4.59 17.65 -2.69
C PHE A 52 -4.63 19.01 -2.02
N ASN A 53 -5.39 19.15 -0.93
CA ASN A 53 -5.47 20.40 -0.18
C ASN A 53 -4.10 20.80 0.39
N LYS A 54 -3.34 19.84 0.93
CA LYS A 54 -2.04 20.12 1.53
C LYS A 54 -0.97 20.47 0.48
N ALA A 55 -0.90 19.71 -0.60
CA ALA A 55 -0.02 20.00 -1.73
C ALA A 55 -0.32 21.39 -2.31
N THR A 56 -1.61 21.71 -2.51
CA THR A 56 -2.07 23.03 -2.96
C THR A 56 -1.64 24.13 -1.99
N GLN A 57 -1.78 23.92 -0.68
CA GLN A 57 -1.39 24.89 0.34
C GLN A 57 0.13 25.16 0.33
N LEU A 58 0.95 24.11 0.23
CA LEU A 58 2.41 24.21 0.16
C LEU A 58 2.86 24.95 -1.10
N GLN A 59 2.33 24.55 -2.25
CA GLN A 59 2.57 25.22 -3.52
C GLN A 59 2.17 26.70 -3.47
N ASP A 60 1.04 27.03 -2.84
CA ASP A 60 0.60 28.41 -2.67
C ASP A 60 1.57 29.25 -1.84
N ARG A 61 2.16 28.67 -0.79
CA ARG A 61 3.16 29.35 0.03
C ARG A 61 4.46 29.54 -0.73
N LEU A 62 4.93 28.52 -1.44
CA LEU A 62 6.11 28.60 -2.31
C LEU A 62 5.97 29.74 -3.31
N ILE A 63 4.90 29.74 -4.11
CA ILE A 63 4.74 30.75 -5.18
C ILE A 63 4.58 32.17 -4.58
N LYS A 64 3.81 32.33 -3.50
CA LYS A 64 3.66 33.64 -2.83
C LYS A 64 4.99 34.14 -2.26
N GLY A 65 5.76 33.26 -1.62
CA GLY A 65 7.09 33.56 -1.08
C GLY A 65 8.04 33.99 -2.19
N MET A 66 8.14 33.22 -3.27
CA MET A 66 9.00 33.51 -4.42
C MET A 66 8.68 34.87 -5.07
N LYS A 67 7.39 35.18 -5.27
CA LYS A 67 6.96 36.48 -5.80
C LYS A 67 7.30 37.63 -4.85
N SER A 68 7.15 37.42 -3.54
CA SER A 68 7.50 38.43 -2.53
C SER A 68 9.00 38.70 -2.52
N LEU A 69 9.83 37.65 -2.59
CA LEU A 69 11.29 37.73 -2.70
C LEU A 69 11.70 38.53 -3.95
N GLU A 70 11.16 38.19 -5.12
CA GLU A 70 11.47 38.88 -6.37
C GLU A 70 11.19 40.38 -6.26
N GLN A 71 10.02 40.75 -5.74
CA GLN A 71 9.63 42.16 -5.55
C GLN A 71 10.54 42.89 -4.56
N LEU A 72 10.92 42.24 -3.46
CA LEU A 72 11.80 42.81 -2.44
C LEU A 72 13.22 43.00 -2.98
N ILE A 73 13.80 42.00 -3.65
CA ILE A 73 15.13 42.10 -4.24
C ILE A 73 15.16 43.18 -5.33
N ALA A 74 14.15 43.21 -6.22
CA ALA A 74 14.04 44.24 -7.26
C ALA A 74 13.90 45.66 -6.68
N LYS A 75 13.22 45.81 -5.54
CA LYS A 75 13.12 47.07 -4.80
C LYS A 75 14.47 47.47 -4.19
N LEU A 76 15.12 46.56 -3.46
CA LEU A 76 16.38 46.78 -2.77
C LEU A 76 17.52 47.14 -3.74
N ARG A 77 17.55 46.50 -4.92
CA ARG A 77 18.50 46.79 -6.00
C ARG A 77 18.47 48.26 -6.45
N LYS A 78 17.27 48.85 -6.51
CA LYS A 78 17.06 50.24 -6.93
C LYS A 78 17.32 51.25 -5.82
N ASP A 79 17.46 50.80 -4.57
CA ASP A 79 17.68 51.66 -3.43
C ASP A 79 19.12 52.22 -3.42
N LYS A 80 19.26 53.49 -3.03
CA LYS A 80 20.54 54.21 -2.98
C LYS A 80 21.18 54.20 -1.58
N ARG A 81 20.47 53.70 -0.56
CA ARG A 81 20.95 53.64 0.83
C ARG A 81 22.10 52.66 1.04
N PHE A 82 22.17 51.59 0.24
CA PHE A 82 23.15 50.51 0.40
C PHE A 82 24.55 50.89 -0.05
N ASN A 83 25.56 50.39 0.69
CA ASN A 83 26.96 50.53 0.36
C ASN A 83 27.35 49.68 -0.88
N ARG A 84 28.59 49.82 -1.37
CA ARG A 84 29.04 49.12 -2.59
C ARG A 84 29.09 47.59 -2.45
N GLN A 85 29.39 47.06 -1.25
CA GLN A 85 29.46 45.63 -0.97
C GLN A 85 28.05 45.04 -0.89
N ASP A 86 27.15 45.67 -0.13
CA ASP A 86 25.75 45.28 0.00
C ASP A 86 25.04 45.30 -1.37
N LYS A 87 25.33 46.31 -2.20
CA LYS A 87 24.80 46.35 -3.58
C LYS A 87 25.29 45.23 -4.47
N ALA A 88 26.54 44.78 -4.30
CA ALA A 88 27.06 43.66 -5.07
C ALA A 88 26.35 42.37 -4.69
N LEU A 89 26.12 42.15 -3.38
CA LEU A 89 25.37 41.01 -2.86
C LEU A 89 23.90 41.01 -3.32
N ILE A 90 23.21 42.15 -3.28
CA ILE A 90 21.82 42.26 -3.76
C ILE A 90 21.72 42.01 -5.28
N GLU A 91 22.71 42.45 -6.07
CA GLU A 91 22.76 42.15 -7.51
C GLU A 91 23.08 40.68 -7.80
N GLU A 92 23.90 40.04 -6.97
CA GLU A 92 24.18 38.60 -7.05
C GLU A 92 22.93 37.78 -6.74
N MET A 93 22.21 38.09 -5.67
CA MET A 93 20.90 37.49 -5.35
C MET A 93 19.90 37.69 -6.48
N TYR A 94 19.84 38.89 -7.06
CA TYR A 94 18.94 39.19 -8.18
C TYR A 94 19.28 38.38 -9.43
N ARG A 95 20.57 38.19 -9.75
CA ARG A 95 20.99 37.34 -10.88
C ARG A 95 20.71 35.87 -10.62
N GLY A 96 20.93 35.37 -9.41
CA GLY A 96 20.59 34.00 -9.04
C GLY A 96 19.08 33.74 -9.17
N PHE A 97 18.25 34.67 -8.72
CA PHE A 97 16.80 34.56 -8.81
C PHE A 97 16.28 34.70 -10.25
N ALA A 98 16.81 35.67 -11.02
CA ALA A 98 16.38 35.93 -12.38
C ALA A 98 16.92 34.94 -13.43
N GLY A 99 18.02 34.24 -13.12
CA GLY A 99 18.70 33.34 -14.06
C GLY A 99 18.36 31.85 -13.93
N GLY A 100 17.63 31.44 -12.89
CA GLY A 100 17.26 30.02 -12.70
C GLY A 100 15.89 29.76 -12.05
N ILE A 101 15.21 30.77 -11.52
CA ILE A 101 13.94 30.60 -10.80
C ILE A 101 12.81 31.44 -11.42
N GLY A 102 13.12 32.60 -12.02
CA GLY A 102 12.14 33.52 -12.57
C GLY A 102 11.61 33.21 -13.97
N GLU A 103 12.34 32.48 -14.81
CA GLU A 103 11.92 32.15 -16.20
C GLU A 103 10.96 30.95 -16.28
N GLU A 104 10.93 30.09 -15.26
CA GLU A 104 10.08 28.88 -15.21
C GLU A 104 8.84 29.02 -14.34
N MET A 105 8.59 30.19 -13.72
CA MET A 105 7.44 30.38 -12.86
C MET A 105 6.12 30.37 -13.68
N PRO A 106 5.21 29.41 -13.43
CA PRO A 106 3.92 29.36 -14.13
C PRO A 106 3.05 30.58 -13.79
N ASP A 107 2.25 31.03 -14.76
CA ASP A 107 1.38 32.19 -14.61
C ASP A 107 0.34 31.96 -13.50
N LEU A 108 0.49 32.72 -12.41
CA LEU A 108 -0.38 32.71 -11.24
C LEU A 108 -1.86 32.99 -11.57
N GLU A 109 -2.15 33.77 -12.61
CA GLU A 109 -3.54 34.02 -13.03
C GLU A 109 -4.13 32.83 -13.81
N ALA A 110 -3.30 32.11 -14.56
CA ALA A 110 -3.70 30.87 -15.24
C ALA A 110 -3.98 29.73 -14.23
N GLN A 111 -3.11 29.57 -13.21
CA GLN A 111 -3.33 28.59 -12.14
C GLN A 111 -4.52 28.92 -11.24
N ALA A 112 -4.78 30.21 -10.97
CA ALA A 112 -5.97 30.62 -10.22
C ALA A 112 -7.29 30.33 -10.97
N ALA A 113 -7.27 30.36 -12.30
CA ALA A 113 -8.40 29.98 -13.15
C ALA A 113 -8.61 28.46 -13.21
N GLU A 114 -7.52 27.68 -13.20
CA GLU A 114 -7.54 26.21 -13.13
C GLU A 114 -8.11 25.73 -11.78
N ARG A 115 -7.75 26.39 -10.67
CA ARG A 115 -8.27 26.11 -9.31
C ARG A 115 -9.78 26.35 -9.13
N ALA A 116 -10.38 27.22 -9.93
CA ALA A 116 -11.84 27.42 -9.91
C ALA A 116 -12.60 26.17 -10.43
N GLN A 117 -11.91 25.23 -11.06
CA GLN A 117 -12.44 23.92 -11.47
C GLN A 117 -12.41 22.85 -10.36
N SER A 118 -11.96 23.15 -9.14
CA SER A 118 -11.83 22.15 -8.06
C SER A 118 -13.15 21.48 -7.64
N GLN A 119 -14.31 22.10 -7.90
CA GLN A 119 -15.62 21.46 -7.72
C GLN A 119 -15.97 20.48 -8.85
N GLU A 120 -15.43 20.67 -10.05
CA GLU A 120 -15.52 19.70 -11.15
C GLU A 120 -14.54 18.54 -10.95
N GLU A 121 -13.37 18.77 -10.34
CA GLU A 121 -12.41 17.69 -10.01
C GLU A 121 -12.97 16.71 -8.98
N ASP A 122 -13.65 17.17 -7.92
CA ASP A 122 -14.35 16.28 -6.98
C ASP A 122 -15.41 15.40 -7.68
N ALA A 123 -16.07 15.94 -8.71
CA ALA A 123 -17.05 15.20 -9.51
C ALA A 123 -16.40 14.23 -10.51
N LYS A 124 -15.27 14.62 -11.12
CA LYS A 124 -14.46 13.77 -12.01
C LYS A 124 -13.80 12.63 -11.24
N PHE A 125 -13.35 12.89 -10.01
CA PHE A 125 -12.74 11.87 -9.15
C PHE A 125 -13.78 10.82 -8.71
N ARG A 126 -15.02 11.23 -8.45
CA ARG A 126 -16.13 10.28 -8.24
C ARG A 126 -16.44 9.43 -9.46
N ASP A 127 -16.22 9.97 -10.65
CA ASP A 127 -16.35 9.23 -11.90
C ASP A 127 -15.20 8.22 -12.11
N ALA A 128 -14.04 8.39 -11.48
CA ALA A 128 -12.95 7.42 -11.53
C ALA A 128 -13.33 6.06 -10.95
N PHE A 129 -14.24 6.00 -9.96
CA PHE A 129 -14.74 4.72 -9.45
C PHE A 129 -15.63 3.94 -10.42
N LYS A 130 -16.06 4.56 -11.53
CA LYS A 130 -16.84 3.85 -12.57
C LYS A 130 -16.00 2.81 -13.29
N GLU A 131 -14.68 3.00 -13.38
CA GLU A 131 -13.77 2.08 -14.05
C GLU A 131 -13.68 0.72 -13.34
N PHE A 132 -13.83 0.71 -12.01
CA PHE A 132 -13.82 -0.51 -11.22
C PHE A 132 -15.18 -1.21 -11.16
N ARG A 133 -16.22 -0.68 -11.82
CA ARG A 133 -17.54 -1.33 -11.83
C ARG A 133 -17.50 -2.54 -12.75
N VAL A 134 -18.00 -3.65 -12.25
CA VAL A 134 -18.17 -4.86 -13.07
C VAL A 134 -19.60 -4.87 -13.60
N GLU A 135 -19.71 -4.75 -14.92
CA GLU A 135 -21.02 -4.81 -15.59
C GLU A 135 -21.67 -6.19 -15.42
N PRO A 136 -23.00 -6.27 -15.17
CA PRO A 136 -23.69 -7.55 -15.10
C PRO A 136 -23.71 -8.23 -16.46
N PRO A 137 -23.66 -9.58 -16.53
CA PRO A 137 -23.89 -10.31 -17.77
C PRO A 137 -25.26 -9.98 -18.38
N THR A 138 -25.39 -10.13 -19.69
CA THR A 138 -26.62 -9.76 -20.42
C THR A 138 -27.88 -10.44 -19.87
N GLU A 139 -27.79 -11.68 -19.39
CA GLU A 139 -28.93 -12.38 -18.79
C GLU A 139 -29.38 -11.72 -17.48
N GLU A 140 -28.43 -11.41 -16.60
CA GLU A 140 -28.71 -10.73 -15.35
C GLU A 140 -29.23 -9.31 -15.56
N GLN A 141 -28.67 -8.55 -16.50
CA GLN A 141 -29.18 -7.22 -16.86
C GLN A 141 -30.66 -7.27 -17.26
N ARG A 142 -31.08 -8.32 -17.98
CA ARG A 142 -32.49 -8.52 -18.34
C ARG A 142 -33.35 -8.79 -17.11
N ASP A 143 -32.85 -9.52 -16.13
CA ASP A 143 -33.58 -9.83 -14.90
C ASP A 143 -33.65 -8.65 -13.93
N ILE A 144 -32.57 -7.87 -13.81
CA ILE A 144 -32.54 -6.55 -13.13
C ILE A 144 -33.59 -5.63 -13.76
N ARG A 145 -33.61 -5.53 -15.09
CA ARG A 145 -34.60 -4.72 -15.81
C ARG A 145 -36.04 -5.21 -15.57
N LYS A 146 -36.28 -6.52 -15.51
CA LYS A 146 -37.62 -7.06 -15.20
C LYS A 146 -38.04 -6.70 -13.77
N ALA A 147 -37.14 -6.80 -12.79
CA ALA A 147 -37.42 -6.40 -11.41
C ALA A 147 -37.74 -4.90 -11.32
N TYR A 148 -36.92 -4.06 -11.95
CA TYR A 148 -37.14 -2.63 -12.07
C TYR A 148 -38.51 -2.29 -12.68
N LEU A 149 -38.86 -2.87 -13.83
CA LEU A 149 -40.13 -2.60 -14.51
C LEU A 149 -41.34 -3.02 -13.67
N ARG A 150 -41.24 -4.11 -12.90
CA ARG A 150 -42.32 -4.54 -11.99
C ARG A 150 -42.52 -3.52 -10.86
N LEU A 151 -41.45 -3.14 -10.18
CA LEU A 151 -41.49 -2.16 -9.09
C LEU A 151 -41.92 -0.78 -9.58
N SER A 152 -41.36 -0.29 -10.68
CA SER A 152 -41.72 1.03 -11.24
C SER A 152 -43.16 1.07 -11.71
N LYS A 153 -43.70 -0.02 -12.29
CA LYS A 153 -45.12 -0.11 -12.63
C LYS A 153 -46.01 -0.08 -11.38
N GLN A 154 -45.55 -0.64 -10.26
CA GLN A 154 -46.31 -0.71 -9.02
C GLN A 154 -46.30 0.61 -8.24
N PHE A 155 -45.15 1.29 -8.15
CA PHE A 155 -44.93 2.52 -7.37
C PHE A 155 -44.84 3.79 -8.21
N HIS A 156 -45.40 3.79 -9.43
CA HIS A 156 -45.45 5.01 -10.24
C HIS A 156 -46.32 6.08 -9.55
N PRO A 157 -45.82 7.31 -9.36
CA PRO A 157 -46.54 8.37 -8.62
C PRO A 157 -47.95 8.66 -9.18
N ASP A 158 -48.16 8.48 -10.48
CA ASP A 158 -49.47 8.64 -11.15
C ASP A 158 -50.53 7.60 -10.75
N ARG A 159 -50.14 6.52 -10.06
CA ARG A 159 -51.06 5.47 -9.59
C ARG A 159 -51.50 5.67 -8.15
N ALA A 160 -50.99 6.70 -7.46
CA ALA A 160 -51.36 7.02 -6.09
C ALA A 160 -52.80 7.53 -6.01
N ARG A 161 -53.54 7.11 -4.98
CA ARG A 161 -54.94 7.47 -4.75
C ARG A 161 -55.09 8.77 -3.96
N ASN A 162 -54.02 9.23 -3.31
CA ASN A 162 -53.98 10.46 -2.53
C ASN A 162 -52.58 11.09 -2.50
N LYS A 163 -52.49 12.35 -2.05
CA LYS A 163 -51.23 13.13 -2.04
C LYS A 163 -50.13 12.52 -1.16
N LYS A 164 -50.49 11.92 -0.03
CA LYS A 164 -49.54 11.27 0.89
C LYS A 164 -48.96 9.98 0.27
N GLU A 165 -49.79 9.23 -0.42
CA GLU A 165 -49.40 8.05 -1.19
C GLU A 165 -48.56 8.43 -2.41
N ALA A 166 -48.81 9.57 -3.04
CA ALA A 166 -47.99 10.09 -4.14
C ALA A 166 -46.57 10.47 -3.70
N GLU A 167 -46.43 11.10 -2.52
CA GLU A 167 -45.13 11.41 -1.91
C GLU A 167 -44.36 10.12 -1.54
N GLN A 168 -45.06 9.11 -1.01
CA GLN A 168 -44.47 7.81 -0.72
C GLN A 168 -44.02 7.09 -2.00
N PHE A 169 -44.87 7.05 -3.03
CA PHE A 169 -44.55 6.44 -4.33
C PHE A 169 -43.38 7.17 -5.02
N HIS A 170 -43.29 8.50 -4.87
CA HIS A 170 -42.15 9.25 -5.37
C HIS A 170 -40.83 8.85 -4.67
N GLN A 171 -40.82 8.73 -3.34
CA GLN A 171 -39.65 8.25 -2.59
C GLN A 171 -39.27 6.83 -2.98
N PHE A 172 -40.24 5.92 -3.13
CA PHE A 172 -39.98 4.55 -3.58
C PHE A 172 -39.43 4.52 -5.00
N GLN A 173 -39.98 5.31 -5.92
CA GLN A 173 -39.49 5.37 -7.29
C GLN A 173 -38.05 5.88 -7.36
N GLN A 174 -37.66 6.83 -6.50
CA GLN A 174 -36.26 7.26 -6.38
C GLN A 174 -35.35 6.12 -5.94
N GLN A 175 -35.73 5.37 -4.90
CA GLN A 175 -34.96 4.21 -4.43
C GLN A 175 -34.86 3.10 -5.49
N VAL A 176 -35.93 2.88 -6.25
CA VAL A 176 -35.97 1.91 -7.36
C VAL A 176 -35.06 2.34 -8.51
N ASN A 177 -35.04 3.63 -8.86
CA ASN A 177 -34.14 4.16 -9.87
C ASN A 177 -32.67 4.05 -9.42
N GLU A 178 -32.37 4.44 -8.18
CA GLU A 178 -31.01 4.35 -7.62
C GLU A 178 -30.50 2.91 -7.59
N ALA A 179 -31.33 1.96 -7.15
CA ALA A 179 -30.99 0.54 -7.16
C ALA A 179 -30.76 0.01 -8.59
N TYR A 180 -31.54 0.50 -9.56
CA TYR A 180 -31.37 0.10 -10.96
C TYR A 180 -30.08 0.64 -11.58
N GLU A 181 -29.75 1.92 -11.34
CA GLU A 181 -28.50 2.55 -11.80
C GLU A 181 -27.25 1.93 -11.19
N LYS A 182 -27.37 1.38 -9.97
CA LYS A 182 -26.30 0.67 -9.28
C LYS A 182 -26.27 -0.84 -9.57
N HIS A 183 -27.15 -1.34 -10.46
CA HIS A 183 -27.35 -2.76 -10.71
C HIS A 183 -27.56 -3.59 -9.43
N ASP A 184 -28.22 -2.99 -8.43
CA ASP A 184 -28.44 -3.56 -7.11
C ASP A 184 -29.70 -4.44 -7.07
N ILE A 185 -29.55 -5.68 -7.57
CA ILE A 185 -30.65 -6.65 -7.60
C ILE A 185 -31.16 -7.02 -6.21
N GLN A 186 -30.30 -7.07 -5.18
CA GLN A 186 -30.75 -7.30 -3.81
C GLN A 186 -31.73 -6.22 -3.35
N ALA A 187 -31.43 -4.94 -3.57
CA ALA A 187 -32.32 -3.86 -3.18
C ALA A 187 -33.67 -3.94 -3.93
N LEU A 188 -33.64 -4.26 -5.22
CA LEU A 188 -34.86 -4.49 -6.01
C LEU A 188 -35.66 -5.69 -5.47
N LEU A 189 -35.04 -6.81 -5.15
CA LEU A 189 -35.73 -8.00 -4.62
C LEU A 189 -36.29 -7.77 -3.21
N ASP A 190 -35.58 -7.03 -2.35
CA ASP A 190 -36.03 -6.71 -1.00
C ASP A 190 -37.20 -5.71 -1.04
N MET A 191 -37.19 -4.74 -1.97
CA MET A 191 -38.35 -3.89 -2.25
C MET A 191 -39.53 -4.70 -2.79
N GLU A 192 -39.29 -5.67 -3.69
CA GLU A 192 -40.35 -6.57 -4.19
C GLU A 192 -40.95 -7.42 -3.06
N LEU A 193 -40.14 -7.84 -2.09
CA LEU A 193 -40.59 -8.61 -0.92
C LEU A 193 -41.41 -7.76 0.07
N LEU A 194 -41.01 -6.50 0.29
CA LEU A 194 -41.66 -5.60 1.24
C LEU A 194 -43.04 -5.12 0.77
N PHE A 195 -43.28 -5.07 -0.55
CA PHE A 195 -44.49 -4.49 -1.10
C PHE A 195 -45.24 -5.37 -2.11
N GLY A 196 -44.74 -6.55 -2.45
CA GLY A 196 -45.43 -7.50 -3.30
C GLY A 196 -46.49 -8.29 -2.51
N GLU A 197 -47.69 -8.43 -3.09
CA GLU A 197 -48.60 -9.54 -2.76
C GLU A 197 -47.93 -10.83 -3.28
N THR A 198 -47.14 -11.52 -2.46
CA THR A 198 -46.48 -12.75 -2.88
C THR A 198 -47.37 -13.96 -2.59
N ALA A 199 -47.20 -15.01 -3.41
CA ALA A 199 -47.74 -16.35 -3.19
C ALA A 199 -47.44 -16.96 -1.79
N ASP A 200 -46.60 -16.30 -0.97
CA ASP A 200 -46.38 -16.64 0.43
C ASP A 200 -47.63 -16.44 1.31
N GLU A 201 -48.57 -15.57 0.93
CA GLU A 201 -49.86 -15.44 1.62
C GLU A 201 -50.68 -16.74 1.53
N ALA A 202 -50.72 -17.39 0.36
CA ALA A 202 -51.42 -18.66 0.15
C ALA A 202 -50.78 -19.86 0.90
N ILE A 203 -49.48 -19.79 1.19
CA ILE A 203 -48.74 -20.83 1.93
C ILE A 203 -48.90 -20.64 3.44
N ASN A 204 -48.85 -19.39 3.93
CA ASN A 204 -49.05 -19.06 5.33
C ASN A 204 -50.49 -19.31 5.82
N GLU A 205 -51.47 -19.32 4.91
CA GLU A 205 -52.87 -19.69 5.18
C GLU A 205 -53.12 -21.22 5.27
N GLY A 206 -52.08 -22.05 5.15
CA GLY A 206 -52.15 -23.49 5.47
C GLY A 206 -52.55 -24.42 4.32
N ALA A 207 -52.56 -23.94 3.07
CA ALA A 207 -52.85 -24.72 1.87
C ALA A 207 -51.61 -24.96 1.00
N ALA A 208 -50.48 -25.36 1.59
CA ALA A 208 -49.28 -25.70 0.83
C ALA A 208 -49.50 -27.00 0.03
N THR A 209 -49.69 -26.88 -1.29
CA THR A 209 -49.63 -28.02 -2.21
C THR A 209 -48.21 -28.21 -2.74
N VAL A 210 -47.92 -29.40 -3.25
CA VAL A 210 -46.62 -29.75 -3.87
C VAL A 210 -46.26 -28.76 -4.99
N ASP A 211 -47.21 -28.41 -5.85
CA ASP A 211 -47.01 -27.47 -6.96
C ASP A 211 -46.66 -26.04 -6.49
N VAL A 212 -47.21 -25.61 -5.35
CA VAL A 212 -46.92 -24.29 -4.76
C VAL A 212 -45.51 -24.27 -4.16
N LEU A 213 -45.06 -25.38 -3.56
CA LEU A 213 -43.69 -25.54 -3.09
C LEU A 213 -42.68 -25.56 -4.24
N ASP A 214 -42.99 -26.20 -5.36
CA ASP A 214 -42.11 -26.20 -6.55
C ASP A 214 -41.93 -24.81 -7.15
N LEU A 215 -43.01 -24.02 -7.20
CA LEU A 215 -42.96 -22.63 -7.64
C LEU A 215 -42.08 -21.78 -6.70
N LYS A 216 -42.18 -22.01 -5.39
CA LYS A 216 -41.38 -21.32 -4.38
C LYS A 216 -39.90 -21.71 -4.46
N ILE A 217 -39.58 -22.99 -4.63
CA ILE A 217 -38.22 -23.48 -4.84
C ILE A 217 -37.61 -22.82 -6.07
N SER A 218 -38.31 -22.85 -7.22
CA SER A 218 -37.82 -22.26 -8.47
C SER A 218 -37.56 -20.74 -8.32
N ARG A 219 -38.45 -20.03 -7.61
CA ARG A 219 -38.27 -18.61 -7.32
C ARG A 219 -37.05 -18.35 -6.42
N LEU A 220 -36.89 -19.13 -5.36
CA LEU A 220 -35.78 -18.99 -4.42
C LEU A 220 -34.44 -19.33 -5.07
N GLU A 221 -34.38 -20.37 -5.91
CA GLU A 221 -33.19 -20.74 -6.68
C GLU A 221 -32.79 -19.62 -7.64
N HIS A 222 -33.75 -19.04 -8.37
CA HIS A 222 -33.46 -17.90 -9.25
C HIS A 222 -33.04 -16.64 -8.47
N GLN A 223 -33.67 -16.34 -7.33
CA GLN A 223 -33.24 -15.23 -6.48
C GLN A 223 -31.83 -15.45 -5.93
N LEU A 224 -31.50 -16.68 -5.53
CA LEU A 224 -30.18 -17.03 -5.04
C LEU A 224 -29.10 -16.85 -6.11
N ASP A 225 -29.38 -17.30 -7.33
CA ASP A 225 -28.48 -17.12 -8.47
C ASP A 225 -28.17 -15.65 -8.72
N LEU A 226 -29.20 -14.78 -8.80
CA LEU A 226 -29.02 -13.34 -8.95
C LEU A 226 -28.21 -12.71 -7.80
N LEU A 227 -28.47 -13.13 -6.55
CA LEU A 227 -27.73 -12.62 -5.38
C LEU A 227 -26.27 -13.09 -5.39
N GLN A 228 -26.00 -14.32 -5.86
CA GLN A 228 -24.64 -14.87 -5.98
C GLN A 228 -23.86 -14.15 -7.09
N GLN A 229 -24.47 -13.89 -8.24
CA GLN A 229 -23.87 -13.11 -9.32
C GLN A 229 -23.49 -11.70 -8.85
N GLN A 230 -24.40 -11.01 -8.13
CA GLN A 230 -24.09 -9.71 -7.54
C GLN A 230 -22.95 -9.79 -6.51
N GLN A 231 -22.88 -10.87 -5.72
CA GLN A 231 -21.83 -11.07 -4.74
C GLN A 231 -20.46 -11.23 -5.41
N GLU A 232 -20.40 -11.97 -6.52
CA GLU A 232 -19.18 -12.16 -7.30
C GLU A 232 -18.71 -10.85 -7.90
N ARG A 233 -19.60 -10.06 -8.50
CA ARG A 233 -19.27 -8.73 -9.04
C ARG A 233 -18.71 -7.81 -7.97
N LEU A 234 -19.43 -7.58 -6.86
CA LEU A 234 -18.93 -6.73 -5.77
C LEU A 234 -17.58 -7.21 -5.22
N SER A 235 -17.36 -8.53 -5.16
CA SER A 235 -16.08 -9.09 -4.74
C SER A 235 -14.96 -8.87 -5.76
N GLN A 236 -15.28 -8.76 -7.05
CA GLN A 236 -14.34 -8.40 -8.11
C GLN A 236 -14.06 -6.90 -8.09
N GLU A 237 -15.08 -6.03 -7.97
CA GLU A 237 -14.94 -4.57 -7.86
C GLU A 237 -14.01 -4.19 -6.70
N ILE A 238 -14.22 -4.79 -5.51
CA ILE A 238 -13.35 -4.58 -4.34
C ILE A 238 -11.93 -5.05 -4.62
N ARG A 239 -11.74 -6.15 -5.36
CA ARG A 239 -10.40 -6.66 -5.69
C ARG A 239 -9.70 -5.77 -6.71
N GLN A 240 -10.41 -5.27 -7.70
CA GLN A 240 -9.88 -4.33 -8.70
C GLN A 240 -9.48 -3.01 -8.04
N LEU A 241 -10.38 -2.41 -7.27
CA LEU A 241 -10.09 -1.17 -6.54
C LEU A 241 -8.91 -1.36 -5.56
N ARG A 242 -8.80 -2.50 -4.87
CA ARG A 242 -7.66 -2.78 -3.99
C ARG A 242 -6.32 -2.92 -4.73
N LYS A 243 -6.32 -3.42 -5.97
CA LYS A 243 -5.12 -3.59 -6.78
C LYS A 243 -4.69 -2.32 -7.52
N SER A 244 -5.64 -1.43 -7.79
CA SER A 244 -5.39 -0.12 -8.41
C SER A 244 -4.51 0.77 -7.54
N ASP A 245 -3.92 1.80 -8.15
CA ASP A 245 -3.11 2.82 -7.47
C ASP A 245 -3.87 3.48 -6.32
N MET A 246 -5.18 3.69 -6.49
CA MET A 246 -6.04 4.22 -5.42
C MET A 246 -6.10 3.28 -4.19
N GLY A 247 -6.07 1.97 -4.43
CA GLY A 247 -6.05 0.95 -3.37
C GLY A 247 -4.67 0.75 -2.75
N GLN A 248 -3.60 0.90 -3.54
CA GLN A 248 -2.22 0.88 -3.06
C GLN A 248 -1.95 2.09 -2.18
N MET A 249 -2.35 3.29 -2.63
CA MET A 249 -2.32 4.53 -1.86
C MET A 249 -3.03 4.36 -0.50
N LEU A 250 -4.21 3.74 -0.45
CA LEU A 250 -4.86 3.46 0.84
C LEU A 250 -4.06 2.50 1.73
N THR A 251 -3.43 1.50 1.13
CA THR A 251 -2.64 0.51 1.86
C THR A 251 -1.41 1.17 2.49
N GLU A 252 -0.74 2.04 1.74
CA GLU A 252 0.38 2.85 2.19
C GLU A 252 -0.05 3.81 3.28
N VAL A 253 -1.10 4.61 3.05
CA VAL A 253 -1.61 5.58 4.01
C VAL A 253 -2.06 4.92 5.32
N ASP A 254 -2.80 3.83 5.25
CA ASP A 254 -3.21 3.11 6.45
C ASP A 254 -2.01 2.43 7.14
N GLY A 255 -0.95 2.08 6.40
CA GLY A 255 0.32 1.60 6.93
C GLY A 255 1.04 2.69 7.72
N LEU A 256 1.23 3.85 7.10
CA LEU A 256 1.85 5.05 7.69
C LEU A 256 1.12 5.50 8.96
N GLN A 257 -0.21 5.58 8.92
CA GLN A 257 -1.01 5.94 10.10
C GLN A 257 -0.89 4.91 11.24
N ARG A 258 -0.78 3.61 10.91
CA ARG A 258 -0.54 2.56 11.90
C ARG A 258 0.85 2.66 12.53
N ALA A 259 1.84 3.09 11.77
CA ALA A 259 3.18 3.40 12.23
C ALA A 259 3.30 4.75 12.96
N GLY A 260 2.21 5.53 13.06
CA GLY A 260 2.16 6.80 13.78
C GLY A 260 2.62 8.00 12.95
N PHE A 261 2.86 7.82 11.65
CA PHE A 261 3.19 8.88 10.72
C PHE A 261 1.93 9.56 10.20
N SER A 262 2.01 10.87 9.99
CA SER A 262 0.97 11.60 9.32
C SER A 262 0.98 11.29 7.82
N LEU A 263 -0.14 11.54 7.17
CA LEU A 263 -0.28 11.41 5.72
C LEU A 263 0.78 12.25 4.97
N GLU A 264 1.20 13.37 5.56
CA GLU A 264 2.19 14.29 5.02
C GLU A 264 3.61 13.73 5.08
N ASP A 265 3.91 12.97 6.14
CA ASP A 265 5.25 12.41 6.40
C ASP A 265 5.56 11.30 5.39
N GLY A 266 4.62 10.38 5.18
CA GLY A 266 4.85 9.21 4.33
C GLY A 266 4.72 9.48 2.83
N MET A 267 4.05 10.56 2.43
CA MET A 267 3.98 10.99 1.02
C MET A 267 5.07 12.02 0.66
N GLY A 268 6.04 12.25 1.56
CA GLY A 268 7.18 13.15 1.31
C GLY A 268 6.85 14.65 1.29
N LEU A 269 5.58 15.04 1.54
CA LEU A 269 5.16 16.46 1.53
C LEU A 269 5.82 17.25 2.66
N GLN A 270 6.17 16.61 3.78
CA GLN A 270 6.89 17.24 4.88
C GLN A 270 8.28 17.74 4.45
N GLN A 271 8.92 17.10 3.45
CA GLN A 271 10.26 17.51 2.99
C GLN A 271 10.25 18.87 2.28
N LEU A 272 9.10 19.31 1.79
CA LEU A 272 8.92 20.64 1.19
C LEU A 272 8.72 21.74 2.24
N GLU A 273 8.35 21.39 3.48
CA GLU A 273 8.09 22.36 4.54
C GLU A 273 9.38 23.12 4.94
N PRO A 274 10.54 22.48 5.17
CA PRO A 274 11.81 23.18 5.38
C PRO A 274 12.18 24.13 4.24
N VAL A 275 11.87 23.76 2.98
CA VAL A 275 12.14 24.61 1.81
C VAL A 275 11.28 25.87 1.86
N VAL A 276 10.00 25.74 2.19
CA VAL A 276 9.10 26.88 2.41
C VAL A 276 9.58 27.75 3.57
N GLU A 277 10.01 27.16 4.68
CA GLU A 277 10.52 27.89 5.85
C GLU A 277 11.79 28.69 5.53
N ILE A 278 12.72 28.12 4.75
CA ILE A 278 13.92 28.82 4.28
C ILE A 278 13.52 30.02 3.42
N LEU A 279 12.58 29.86 2.49
CA LEU A 279 12.09 30.97 1.66
C LEU A 279 11.44 32.08 2.50
N GLU A 280 10.62 31.73 3.48
CA GLU A 280 10.00 32.68 4.41
C GLU A 280 11.06 33.41 5.27
N ALA A 281 12.12 32.71 5.70
CA ALA A 281 13.24 33.29 6.43
C ALA A 281 14.04 34.26 5.57
N PHE A 282 14.34 33.90 4.30
CA PHE A 282 14.94 34.80 3.32
C PHE A 282 14.09 36.06 3.11
N GLU A 283 12.77 35.92 3.03
CA GLU A 283 11.85 37.04 2.88
C GLU A 283 11.94 37.97 4.10
N ALA A 284 11.95 37.41 5.31
CA ALA A 284 12.08 38.16 6.55
C ALA A 284 13.42 38.93 6.60
N ALA A 285 14.52 38.32 6.20
CA ALA A 285 15.84 38.95 6.16
C ALA A 285 15.93 40.09 5.13
N LEU A 286 15.30 39.94 3.96
CA LEU A 286 15.20 41.01 2.97
C LEU A 286 14.32 42.17 3.47
N ARG A 287 13.21 41.88 4.16
CA ARG A 287 12.37 42.91 4.79
C ARG A 287 13.11 43.65 5.90
N ASP A 288 13.94 42.97 6.67
CA ASP A 288 14.81 43.58 7.68
C ASP A 288 15.89 44.46 7.05
N THR A 289 16.52 43.97 5.98
CA THR A 289 17.49 44.72 5.15
C THR A 289 16.88 46.02 4.60
N ASP A 290 15.64 45.98 4.09
CA ASP A 290 14.92 47.17 3.61
C ASP A 290 14.68 48.20 4.73
N LYS A 291 14.39 47.73 5.96
CA LYS A 291 14.19 48.58 7.14
C LYS A 291 15.49 49.21 7.63
N ARG A 292 16.58 48.43 7.71
CA ARG A 292 17.87 48.86 8.26
C ARG A 292 18.68 49.71 7.28
N GLY A 293 18.53 49.47 5.98
CA GLY A 293 19.32 50.15 4.94
C GLY A 293 20.76 49.62 4.83
N GLU A 294 21.02 48.48 5.43
CA GLU A 294 22.24 47.67 5.37
C GLU A 294 21.83 46.19 5.37
N MET A 295 22.70 45.30 4.88
CA MET A 295 22.41 43.85 4.86
C MET A 295 22.05 43.32 6.25
N SER A 296 20.99 42.51 6.32
CA SER A 296 20.58 41.88 7.58
C SER A 296 21.61 40.83 8.02
N PRO A 297 21.99 40.79 9.31
CA PRO A 297 22.87 39.72 9.83
C PRO A 297 22.19 38.35 9.79
N LEU A 298 20.87 38.28 9.60
CA LEU A 298 20.12 37.04 9.50
C LEU A 298 20.50 36.21 8.27
N PHE A 299 21.10 36.83 7.24
CA PHE A 299 21.53 36.09 6.05
C PHE A 299 22.59 35.03 6.33
N ASP A 300 23.52 35.29 7.26
CA ASP A 300 24.57 34.31 7.60
C ASP A 300 23.97 33.06 8.26
N ASP A 301 22.99 33.27 9.16
CA ASP A 301 22.26 32.18 9.83
C ASP A 301 21.36 31.41 8.85
N ILE A 302 20.72 32.10 7.91
CA ILE A 302 19.87 31.49 6.89
C ILE A 302 20.69 30.67 5.89
N MET A 303 21.85 31.17 5.45
CA MET A 303 22.74 30.43 4.54
C MET A 303 23.30 29.17 5.22
N ALA A 304 23.63 29.24 6.51
CA ALA A 304 24.04 28.08 7.29
C ALA A 304 22.92 27.04 7.43
N GLN A 305 21.67 27.49 7.62
CA GLN A 305 20.50 26.60 7.67
C GLN A 305 20.18 25.99 6.30
N ALA A 306 20.21 26.79 5.23
CA ALA A 306 19.98 26.31 3.87
C ALA A 306 21.00 25.25 3.47
N GLN A 307 22.27 25.43 3.83
CA GLN A 307 23.31 24.45 3.54
C GLN A 307 23.14 23.14 4.34
N ALA A 308 22.69 23.24 5.60
CA ALA A 308 22.38 22.07 6.44
C ALA A 308 21.12 21.31 5.99
N SER A 309 20.16 21.99 5.35
CA SER A 309 18.93 21.38 4.81
C SER A 309 19.07 20.87 3.38
N MET A 310 20.01 21.43 2.60
CA MET A 310 20.32 20.97 1.24
C MET A 310 21.25 19.76 1.23
N ASP A 311 22.14 19.59 2.22
CA ASP A 311 23.07 18.44 2.27
C ASP A 311 22.36 17.06 2.27
N PRO A 312 21.29 16.82 3.06
CA PRO A 312 20.55 15.55 3.02
C PRO A 312 19.76 15.36 1.72
N LEU A 313 19.16 16.44 1.20
CA LEU A 313 18.38 16.40 -0.04
C LEU A 313 19.27 16.19 -1.26
N GLN A 314 20.46 16.79 -1.26
CA GLN A 314 21.48 16.65 -2.28
C GLN A 314 22.26 15.33 -2.15
N ALA A 315 22.45 14.80 -0.93
CA ALA A 315 22.97 13.45 -0.73
C ALA A 315 21.99 12.40 -1.25
N MET A 316 20.70 12.55 -0.96
CA MET A 316 19.64 11.68 -1.49
C MET A 316 19.51 11.80 -3.01
N MET A 317 19.58 13.02 -3.57
CA MET A 317 19.61 13.21 -5.03
C MET A 317 20.90 12.70 -5.67
N ASN A 318 22.06 12.81 -5.04
CA ASN A 318 23.33 12.26 -5.56
C ASN A 318 23.39 10.73 -5.42
N GLU A 319 22.74 10.16 -4.41
CA GLU A 319 22.58 8.72 -4.23
C GLU A 319 21.57 8.14 -5.24
N MET A 320 20.57 8.94 -5.61
CA MET A 320 19.59 8.61 -6.65
C MET A 320 20.09 8.92 -8.08
N MET A 321 21.03 9.86 -8.25
CA MET A 321 21.66 10.28 -9.51
C MET A 321 23.12 9.80 -9.64
N GLY A 322 23.48 8.71 -8.96
CA GLY A 322 24.81 8.10 -9.01
C GLY A 322 25.14 7.35 -10.31
N TYR A 323 24.26 7.39 -11.31
CA TYR A 323 24.50 6.87 -12.66
C TYR A 323 25.08 7.99 -13.54
N GLU A 324 26.08 7.66 -14.35
CA GLU A 324 26.98 8.60 -15.03
C GLU A 324 26.22 9.62 -15.92
N GLU A 325 26.79 10.83 -16.02
CA GLU A 325 26.26 12.03 -16.72
C GLU A 325 25.96 11.87 -18.23
N ASP A 326 26.09 10.68 -18.83
CA ASP A 326 25.83 10.43 -20.24
C ASP A 326 24.41 9.86 -20.54
N ASP A 327 23.60 9.54 -19.51
CA ASP A 327 22.22 9.00 -19.68
C ASP A 327 21.12 10.06 -19.38
N MET A 328 21.49 11.33 -19.18
CA MET A 328 20.53 12.42 -18.90
C MET A 328 19.66 12.86 -20.10
N ASP A 329 19.94 12.36 -21.30
CA ASP A 329 19.03 12.49 -22.44
C ASP A 329 17.98 11.36 -22.49
N ASP A 330 18.16 10.27 -21.72
CA ASP A 330 17.24 9.12 -21.64
C ASP A 330 16.27 9.22 -20.45
N LEU A 331 16.57 10.04 -19.42
CA LEU A 331 15.69 10.30 -18.26
C LEU A 331 14.36 11.03 -18.58
N PHE A 332 14.10 11.37 -19.84
CA PHE A 332 12.80 11.88 -20.31
C PHE A 332 12.10 10.95 -21.32
N TRP A 333 12.69 9.80 -21.64
CA TRP A 333 12.12 8.78 -22.55
C TRP A 333 12.51 7.33 -22.20
N ASP A 334 12.74 6.98 -20.94
CA ASP A 334 12.60 5.57 -20.54
C ASP A 334 11.10 5.24 -20.55
N GLU A 335 10.70 4.55 -21.62
CA GLU A 335 9.63 3.56 -21.53
C GLU A 335 9.94 2.74 -20.27
N GLU A 336 9.14 2.90 -19.22
CA GLU A 336 9.13 1.91 -18.14
C GLU A 336 9.07 0.55 -18.84
N GLU A 337 10.05 -0.33 -18.61
CA GLU A 337 9.90 -1.75 -18.98
C GLU A 337 8.69 -2.26 -18.18
N GLU A 338 7.50 -2.08 -18.75
CA GLU A 338 6.23 -2.42 -18.14
C GLU A 338 6.09 -3.94 -18.23
N TYR A 339 6.66 -4.65 -17.25
CA TYR A 339 6.47 -6.09 -17.13
C TYR A 339 4.99 -6.39 -16.85
N TYR A 340 4.27 -6.86 -17.86
CA TYR A 340 2.86 -7.19 -17.73
C TYR A 340 2.65 -8.67 -17.40
N PRO A 341 1.65 -9.06 -16.59
CA PRO A 341 1.34 -10.47 -16.38
C PRO A 341 1.05 -11.19 -17.70
N ASN A 342 1.79 -12.25 -18.00
CA ASN A 342 1.58 -13.02 -19.24
C ASN A 342 0.21 -13.72 -19.17
N PRO A 343 -0.75 -13.40 -20.06
CA PRO A 343 -2.09 -13.98 -20.02
C PRO A 343 -2.13 -15.44 -20.49
N ASN A 344 -1.09 -15.90 -21.19
CA ASN A 344 -1.03 -17.25 -21.75
C ASN A 344 0.40 -17.83 -21.75
N PRO A 345 0.99 -18.02 -20.55
CA PRO A 345 2.37 -18.49 -20.42
C PRO A 345 2.50 -19.96 -20.85
N LEU A 346 3.59 -20.31 -21.52
CA LEU A 346 3.94 -21.71 -21.83
C LEU A 346 4.10 -22.53 -20.55
N PHE A 347 4.64 -21.92 -19.49
CA PHE A 347 4.76 -22.50 -18.16
C PHE A 347 3.90 -21.74 -17.15
N PRO A 348 2.61 -22.10 -16.97
CA PRO A 348 1.74 -21.41 -16.01
C PRO A 348 2.29 -21.38 -14.59
N VAL A 349 1.97 -20.33 -13.82
CA VAL A 349 2.31 -20.25 -12.40
C VAL A 349 1.91 -21.53 -11.66
N GLY A 350 2.85 -22.10 -10.91
CA GLY A 350 2.71 -23.41 -10.25
C GLY A 350 3.30 -24.60 -11.04
N THR A 351 3.71 -24.39 -12.29
CA THR A 351 4.42 -25.40 -13.10
C THR A 351 5.79 -25.67 -12.51
N TYR A 352 6.18 -26.94 -12.48
CA TYR A 352 7.50 -27.35 -12.01
C TYR A 352 8.44 -27.45 -13.20
N VAL A 353 9.52 -26.68 -13.14
CA VAL A 353 10.45 -26.50 -14.26
C VAL A 353 11.88 -26.81 -13.83
N ARG A 354 12.71 -27.11 -14.82
CA ARG A 354 14.15 -27.21 -14.72
C ARG A 354 14.80 -26.18 -15.63
N ILE A 355 15.76 -25.45 -15.08
CA ILE A 355 16.58 -24.51 -15.83
C ILE A 355 17.57 -25.33 -16.67
N GLN A 356 17.56 -25.14 -17.99
CA GLN A 356 18.44 -25.82 -18.94
C GLN A 356 19.56 -24.93 -19.47
N GLU A 357 19.44 -23.63 -19.24
CA GLU A 357 20.40 -22.59 -19.54
C GLU A 357 21.80 -22.92 -19.02
N GLU A 358 22.80 -22.64 -19.86
CA GLU A 358 24.22 -22.80 -19.54
C GLU A 358 24.84 -21.54 -18.94
N GLU A 359 24.10 -20.43 -18.91
CA GLU A 359 24.58 -19.18 -18.35
C GLU A 359 24.98 -19.33 -16.87
N GLU A 360 26.01 -18.57 -16.51
CA GLU A 360 26.51 -18.51 -15.16
C GLU A 360 26.07 -17.19 -14.54
N ILE A 361 25.56 -17.25 -13.32
CA ILE A 361 25.35 -16.04 -12.55
C ILE A 361 26.71 -15.59 -12.05
N GLU A 362 27.10 -14.40 -12.46
CA GLU A 362 28.28 -13.70 -11.95
C GLU A 362 27.91 -12.87 -10.73
N TYR A 363 28.75 -12.94 -9.70
CA TYR A 363 28.55 -12.20 -8.46
C TYR A 363 29.90 -11.94 -7.77
N PHE A 364 29.95 -11.00 -6.85
CA PHE A 364 31.20 -10.57 -6.22
C PHE A 364 31.35 -11.16 -4.82
N VAL A 365 32.54 -11.70 -4.53
CA VAL A 365 32.96 -12.11 -3.18
C VAL A 365 34.28 -11.42 -2.87
N GLU A 366 34.29 -10.53 -1.87
CA GLU A 366 35.51 -9.77 -1.48
C GLU A 366 36.21 -9.11 -2.68
N ASN A 367 35.44 -8.46 -3.57
CA ASN A 367 35.89 -7.85 -4.83
C ASN A 367 36.47 -8.84 -5.87
N THR A 368 36.21 -10.13 -5.72
CA THR A 368 36.52 -11.16 -6.72
C THR A 368 35.25 -11.56 -7.44
N LEU A 369 35.25 -11.46 -8.77
CA LEU A 369 34.17 -11.98 -9.59
C LEU A 369 34.19 -13.52 -9.55
N VAL A 370 33.10 -14.11 -9.09
CA VAL A 370 32.88 -15.56 -9.04
C VAL A 370 31.59 -15.85 -9.80
N SER A 371 31.51 -17.04 -10.40
CA SER A 371 30.34 -17.45 -11.14
C SER A 371 29.87 -18.84 -10.75
N PHE A 372 28.57 -19.12 -10.92
CA PHE A 372 28.05 -20.48 -10.81
C PHE A 372 26.92 -20.71 -11.82
N SER A 373 26.83 -21.95 -12.31
CA SER A 373 25.83 -22.32 -13.31
C SER A 373 24.47 -22.63 -12.68
N LEU A 374 23.40 -22.08 -13.28
CA LEU A 374 22.00 -22.40 -12.95
C LEU A 374 21.54 -23.73 -13.54
N LYS A 375 22.35 -24.34 -14.41
CA LYS A 375 21.98 -25.51 -15.15
C LYS A 375 21.54 -26.66 -14.24
N GLY A 376 20.35 -27.15 -14.55
CA GLY A 376 19.73 -28.27 -13.85
C GLY A 376 19.23 -27.95 -12.45
N LEU A 377 19.17 -26.67 -12.05
CA LEU A 377 18.36 -26.27 -10.90
C LEU A 377 16.86 -26.41 -11.26
N THR A 378 16.07 -26.73 -10.25
CA THR A 378 14.65 -27.06 -10.37
C THR A 378 13.83 -26.26 -9.38
N GLY A 379 12.64 -25.84 -9.81
CA GLY A 379 11.78 -24.98 -9.02
C GLY A 379 10.35 -24.94 -9.54
N ILE A 380 9.56 -24.05 -8.96
CA ILE A 380 8.17 -23.80 -9.32
C ILE A 380 8.09 -22.38 -9.88
N VAL A 381 7.45 -22.22 -11.03
CA VAL A 381 7.15 -20.89 -11.58
C VAL A 381 6.26 -20.14 -10.59
N SER A 382 6.76 -19.02 -10.06
CA SER A 382 6.00 -18.11 -9.19
C SER A 382 5.30 -17.02 -10.00
N GLU A 383 5.98 -16.52 -11.03
CA GLU A 383 5.50 -15.42 -11.87
C GLU A 383 5.85 -15.69 -13.33
N ALA A 384 5.01 -15.17 -14.23
CA ALA A 384 5.22 -15.20 -15.66
C ALA A 384 4.76 -13.85 -16.20
N VAL A 385 5.68 -13.12 -16.81
CA VAL A 385 5.49 -11.74 -17.27
C VAL A 385 5.87 -11.63 -18.74
N LEU A 386 5.47 -10.52 -19.37
CA LEU A 386 5.84 -10.12 -20.71
C LEU A 386 6.58 -8.80 -20.62
N ASP A 387 7.70 -8.70 -21.33
CA ASP A 387 8.38 -7.45 -21.66
C ASP A 387 8.42 -7.34 -23.19
N GLU A 388 7.87 -6.28 -23.77
CA GLU A 388 7.71 -6.11 -25.22
C GLU A 388 7.18 -7.36 -25.99
N ASP A 389 6.24 -8.11 -25.39
CA ASP A 389 5.70 -9.41 -25.87
C ASP A 389 6.64 -10.64 -25.69
N GLU A 390 7.84 -10.47 -25.13
CA GLU A 390 8.76 -11.56 -24.80
C GLU A 390 8.47 -12.16 -23.40
N PRO A 391 8.30 -13.49 -23.30
CA PRO A 391 7.94 -14.15 -22.05
C PRO A 391 9.12 -14.39 -21.10
N PHE A 392 9.00 -13.83 -19.89
CA PHE A 392 9.94 -14.05 -18.78
C PHE A 392 9.26 -14.76 -17.60
N TYR A 393 10.06 -15.48 -16.81
CA TYR A 393 9.59 -16.30 -15.70
C TYR A 393 10.43 -16.12 -14.45
N SER A 394 9.75 -16.06 -13.31
CA SER A 394 10.38 -16.18 -11.99
C SER A 394 10.19 -17.58 -11.43
N VAL A 395 11.27 -18.19 -10.93
CA VAL A 395 11.30 -19.57 -10.45
C VAL A 395 11.72 -19.64 -8.99
N VAL A 396 10.81 -20.07 -8.13
CA VAL A 396 11.09 -20.40 -6.73
C VAL A 396 11.75 -21.77 -6.66
N LEU A 397 13.02 -21.81 -6.25
CA LEU A 397 13.84 -23.01 -6.19
C LEU A 397 13.33 -24.02 -5.15
N ASP A 398 13.45 -25.31 -5.47
CA ASP A 398 13.17 -26.37 -4.51
C ASP A 398 14.33 -26.59 -3.52
N ILE A 399 14.09 -27.45 -2.52
CA ILE A 399 15.07 -27.73 -1.46
C ILE A 399 16.39 -28.30 -2.03
N ALA A 400 16.33 -29.11 -3.09
CA ALA A 400 17.53 -29.72 -3.65
C ALA A 400 18.38 -28.67 -4.39
N SER A 401 17.72 -27.73 -5.05
CA SER A 401 18.33 -26.65 -5.81
C SER A 401 18.88 -25.56 -4.91
N MET A 402 18.13 -25.13 -3.88
CA MET A 402 18.62 -24.18 -2.88
C MET A 402 19.92 -24.66 -2.21
N LYS A 403 20.04 -25.97 -1.93
CA LYS A 403 21.26 -26.56 -1.34
C LYS A 403 22.48 -26.58 -2.26
N ARG A 404 22.30 -26.37 -3.56
CA ARG A 404 23.38 -26.29 -4.53
C ARG A 404 23.90 -24.86 -4.71
N LEU A 405 23.18 -23.86 -4.20
CA LEU A 405 23.59 -22.47 -4.31
C LEU A 405 24.85 -22.21 -3.46
N PRO A 406 25.82 -21.42 -3.96
CA PRO A 406 26.97 -21.03 -3.18
C PRO A 406 26.58 -20.22 -1.94
N GLY A 407 27.21 -20.48 -0.80
CA GLY A 407 26.97 -19.72 0.43
C GLY A 407 27.15 -18.20 0.27
N PRO A 408 28.24 -17.72 -0.35
CA PRO A 408 28.42 -16.29 -0.59
C PRO A 408 27.34 -15.65 -1.48
N TYR A 409 26.79 -16.40 -2.44
CA TYR A 409 25.65 -15.94 -3.24
C TYR A 409 24.38 -15.77 -2.39
N ILE A 410 24.12 -16.72 -1.48
CA ILE A 410 23.02 -16.64 -0.52
C ILE A 410 23.19 -15.43 0.41
N ALA A 411 24.42 -15.17 0.87
CA ALA A 411 24.71 -14.03 1.72
C ALA A 411 24.43 -12.70 1.02
N GLN A 412 24.85 -12.57 -0.26
CA GLN A 412 24.65 -11.37 -1.05
C GLN A 412 23.18 -11.10 -1.37
N LEU A 413 22.40 -12.12 -1.73
CA LEU A 413 20.98 -11.93 -2.07
C LEU A 413 20.04 -11.89 -0.87
N GLY A 414 20.51 -12.26 0.32
CA GLY A 414 19.71 -12.23 1.55
C GLY A 414 18.38 -12.97 1.36
N GLY A 415 17.26 -12.31 1.65
CA GLY A 415 15.92 -12.91 1.60
C GLY A 415 15.43 -13.34 0.22
N ALA A 416 16.07 -12.91 -0.87
CA ALA A 416 15.64 -13.20 -2.24
C ALA A 416 16.33 -14.43 -2.86
N PHE A 417 17.32 -15.03 -2.19
CA PHE A 417 18.23 -16.03 -2.80
C PHE A 417 17.53 -17.27 -3.41
N ASN A 418 16.30 -17.57 -2.98
CA ASN A 418 15.56 -18.75 -3.40
C ASN A 418 14.70 -18.52 -4.66
N VAL A 419 14.72 -17.31 -5.22
CA VAL A 419 14.04 -16.94 -6.46
C VAL A 419 15.09 -16.63 -7.51
N ILE A 420 14.87 -17.13 -8.71
CA ILE A 420 15.62 -16.71 -9.90
C ILE A 420 14.61 -16.00 -10.79
N ASP A 421 14.81 -14.71 -11.01
CA ASP A 421 13.91 -13.85 -11.77
C ASP A 421 14.38 -13.69 -13.21
N LEU A 422 13.47 -13.23 -14.07
CA LEU A 422 13.74 -12.87 -15.48
C LEU A 422 14.37 -14.00 -16.31
N LEU A 423 13.95 -15.26 -16.08
CA LEU A 423 14.36 -16.38 -16.92
C LEU A 423 13.58 -16.38 -18.23
N GLU A 424 14.29 -16.42 -19.35
CA GLU A 424 13.69 -16.58 -20.68
C GLU A 424 12.92 -17.89 -20.79
N GLU A 425 11.86 -17.90 -21.61
CA GLU A 425 11.05 -19.10 -21.86
C GLU A 425 11.89 -20.29 -22.36
N GLU A 426 12.88 -20.03 -23.22
CA GLU A 426 13.73 -21.09 -23.77
C GLU A 426 14.72 -21.69 -22.77
N SER A 427 14.99 -20.99 -21.68
CA SER A 427 15.86 -21.43 -20.59
C SER A 427 15.16 -22.44 -19.66
N LEU A 428 13.87 -22.69 -19.86
CA LEU A 428 13.05 -23.57 -19.03
C LEU A 428 12.56 -24.83 -19.76
N VAL A 429 12.47 -25.93 -19.00
CA VAL A 429 11.80 -27.16 -19.44
C VAL A 429 10.89 -27.66 -18.33
N GLU A 430 9.66 -28.02 -18.68
CA GLU A 430 8.76 -28.69 -17.74
C GLU A 430 9.38 -30.00 -17.24
N GLU A 431 9.43 -30.19 -15.92
CA GLU A 431 9.90 -31.42 -15.31
C GLU A 431 8.81 -32.07 -14.45
N LYS A 432 8.82 -33.41 -14.40
CA LYS A 432 7.94 -34.15 -13.51
C LYS A 432 8.48 -34.11 -12.09
N ARG A 433 7.75 -33.42 -11.22
CA ARG A 433 8.07 -33.36 -9.79
C ARG A 433 8.07 -34.76 -9.16
N LYS A 434 9.25 -35.25 -8.77
CA LYS A 434 9.44 -36.60 -8.20
C LYS A 434 8.77 -36.77 -6.83
N LYS A 435 8.73 -35.70 -6.02
CA LYS A 435 8.06 -35.66 -4.71
C LYS A 435 7.69 -34.22 -4.34
N LYS A 436 6.49 -34.00 -3.82
CA LYS A 436 6.05 -32.70 -3.31
C LYS A 436 6.53 -32.53 -1.86
N ASP A 437 7.53 -31.67 -1.67
CA ASP A 437 7.88 -31.21 -0.33
C ASP A 437 6.74 -30.37 0.25
N THR A 438 6.56 -30.47 1.56
CA THR A 438 5.57 -29.67 2.28
C THR A 438 6.09 -28.24 2.41
N LEU A 439 5.20 -27.25 2.40
CA LEU A 439 5.56 -25.84 2.61
C LEU A 439 6.44 -25.64 3.85
N LYS A 440 6.10 -26.33 4.95
CA LYS A 440 6.89 -26.33 6.18
C LYS A 440 8.34 -26.79 5.99
N LYS A 441 8.58 -27.80 5.13
CA LYS A 441 9.94 -28.30 4.86
C LYS A 441 10.73 -27.33 3.99
N VAL A 442 10.05 -26.71 3.01
CA VAL A 442 10.66 -25.70 2.14
C VAL A 442 11.07 -24.49 2.97
N GLN A 443 10.16 -23.95 3.79
CA GLN A 443 10.43 -22.82 4.68
C GLN A 443 11.55 -23.12 5.67
N LEU A 444 11.58 -24.32 6.26
CA LEU A 444 12.66 -24.76 7.14
C LEU A 444 14.02 -24.78 6.42
N ALA A 445 14.07 -25.36 5.21
CA ALA A 445 15.30 -25.39 4.42
C ALA A 445 15.78 -24.00 4.02
N TYR A 446 14.85 -23.15 3.56
CA TYR A 446 15.10 -21.74 3.23
C TYR A 446 15.73 -21.01 4.41
N ARG A 447 15.07 -21.02 5.59
CA ARG A 447 15.56 -20.33 6.80
C ARG A 447 16.91 -20.85 7.26
N THR A 448 17.11 -22.17 7.19
CA THR A 448 18.38 -22.81 7.58
C THR A 448 19.51 -22.32 6.68
N LEU A 449 19.30 -22.30 5.35
CA LEU A 449 20.32 -21.86 4.41
C LEU A 449 20.57 -20.36 4.51
N LEU A 450 19.52 -19.54 4.65
CA LEU A 450 19.64 -18.10 4.83
C LEU A 450 20.55 -17.77 6.01
N TYR A 451 20.18 -18.24 7.22
CA TYR A 451 20.88 -17.84 8.44
C TYR A 451 22.25 -18.49 8.60
N GLN A 452 22.52 -19.61 7.90
CA GLN A 452 23.87 -20.18 7.84
C GLN A 452 24.86 -19.35 7.03
N ASN A 453 24.39 -18.40 6.21
CA ASN A 453 25.24 -17.67 5.26
C ASN A 453 25.12 -16.15 5.38
N ILE A 454 23.95 -15.59 5.72
CA ILE A 454 23.70 -14.13 5.67
C ILE A 454 24.62 -13.30 6.60
N PHE A 455 25.13 -13.90 7.68
CA PHE A 455 26.02 -13.25 8.64
C PHE A 455 27.48 -13.67 8.51
N SER A 456 27.89 -14.28 7.38
CA SER A 456 29.23 -14.84 7.23
C SER A 456 30.36 -13.81 7.27
N GLU A 457 30.05 -12.52 7.08
CA GLU A 457 31.00 -11.42 7.18
C GLU A 457 31.24 -10.95 8.63
N LEU A 458 30.35 -11.33 9.57
CA LEU A 458 30.50 -11.00 10.99
C LEU A 458 31.61 -11.84 11.64
N PRO A 459 32.14 -11.39 12.79
CA PRO A 459 33.05 -12.21 13.59
C PRO A 459 32.48 -13.61 13.86
N PRO A 460 33.27 -14.70 13.75
CA PRO A 460 32.74 -16.08 13.82
C PRO A 460 31.96 -16.40 15.10
N GLU A 461 32.29 -15.77 16.23
CA GLU A 461 31.56 -15.94 17.48
C GLU A 461 30.16 -15.30 17.42
N GLN A 462 30.04 -14.14 16.78
CA GLN A 462 28.78 -13.42 16.61
C GLN A 462 27.87 -14.12 15.59
N ASP A 463 28.41 -14.52 14.44
CA ASP A 463 27.69 -15.33 13.45
C ASP A 463 27.11 -16.60 14.09
N GLN A 464 27.92 -17.35 14.86
CA GLN A 464 27.44 -18.53 15.57
C GLN A 464 26.33 -18.24 16.58
N ARG A 465 26.39 -17.11 17.30
CA ARG A 465 25.30 -16.71 18.22
C ARG A 465 24.03 -16.40 17.44
N LEU A 466 24.10 -15.62 16.38
CA LEU A 466 22.95 -15.27 15.53
C LEU A 466 22.30 -16.52 14.92
N GLN A 467 23.11 -17.44 14.40
CA GLN A 467 22.63 -18.74 13.94
C GLN A 467 21.93 -19.52 15.06
N ALA A 468 22.51 -19.57 16.25
CA ALA A 468 21.93 -20.28 17.39
C ALA A 468 20.60 -19.67 17.83
N ILE A 469 20.44 -18.34 17.74
CA ILE A 469 19.19 -17.64 18.05
C ILE A 469 18.14 -17.94 16.99
N LEU A 470 18.43 -17.65 15.72
CA LEU A 470 17.46 -17.66 14.62
C LEU A 470 17.05 -19.08 14.18
N LEU A 471 17.89 -20.07 14.47
CA LEU A 471 17.63 -21.49 14.20
C LEU A 471 17.25 -22.30 15.45
N ALA A 472 17.00 -21.65 16.60
CA ALA A 472 16.58 -22.34 17.83
C ALA A 472 15.26 -23.09 17.67
N HIS A 473 14.25 -22.43 17.08
CA HIS A 473 12.96 -23.01 16.72
C HIS A 473 12.66 -22.68 15.26
N PRO A 474 13.23 -23.42 14.30
CA PRO A 474 13.18 -23.03 12.90
C PRO A 474 11.79 -23.26 12.27
N GLU A 475 10.86 -23.91 13.00
CA GLU A 475 9.44 -23.98 12.69
C GLU A 475 8.63 -22.73 13.09
N LYS A 476 9.24 -21.81 13.86
CA LYS A 476 8.67 -20.51 14.24
C LYS A 476 9.25 -19.38 13.39
N ASN A 477 8.68 -18.18 13.49
CA ASN A 477 9.21 -16.98 12.86
C ASN A 477 10.38 -16.38 13.68
N ASP A 478 11.09 -15.42 13.09
CA ASP A 478 12.24 -14.77 13.72
C ASP A 478 11.88 -14.02 14.99
N GLU A 479 10.73 -13.35 15.00
CA GLU A 479 10.15 -12.71 16.19
C GLU A 479 10.10 -13.68 17.38
N ALA A 480 9.54 -14.88 17.19
CA ALA A 480 9.40 -15.82 18.30
C ALA A 480 10.74 -16.37 18.78
N ASN A 481 11.74 -16.49 17.90
CA ASN A 481 13.10 -16.90 18.27
C ASN A 481 13.81 -15.79 19.05
N TRP A 482 13.73 -14.55 18.57
CA TRP A 482 14.25 -13.39 19.27
C TRP A 482 13.61 -13.19 20.63
N LEU A 483 12.27 -13.19 20.72
CA LEU A 483 11.57 -13.06 22.00
C LEU A 483 11.99 -14.13 23.00
N ALA A 484 12.03 -15.40 22.57
CA ALA A 484 12.45 -16.51 23.43
C ALA A 484 13.89 -16.35 23.95
N TYR A 485 14.78 -15.79 23.12
CA TYR A 485 16.16 -15.52 23.50
C TYR A 485 16.27 -14.30 24.42
N LEU A 486 15.65 -13.17 24.05
CA LEU A 486 15.70 -11.90 24.78
C LEU A 486 15.08 -12.03 26.17
N GLU A 487 13.97 -12.77 26.34
CA GLU A 487 13.37 -13.04 27.65
C GLU A 487 14.32 -13.74 28.64
N GLN A 488 15.31 -14.49 28.13
CA GLN A 488 16.30 -15.19 28.95
C GLN A 488 17.54 -14.34 29.23
N HIS A 489 17.83 -13.37 28.36
CA HIS A 489 19.11 -12.63 28.37
C HIS A 489 18.96 -11.15 28.76
N LEU A 490 17.77 -10.57 28.65
CA LEU A 490 17.44 -9.22 29.07
C LEU A 490 16.51 -9.24 30.27
N SER A 491 16.90 -8.54 31.34
CA SER A 491 16.06 -8.32 32.52
C SER A 491 15.73 -6.84 32.64
N PHE A 492 14.45 -6.52 32.65
CA PHE A 492 14.00 -5.14 32.79
C PHE A 492 13.89 -4.71 34.27
N PRO A 493 14.16 -3.42 34.58
CA PRO A 493 14.70 -2.43 33.67
C PRO A 493 16.22 -2.58 33.46
N PHE A 494 16.73 -2.18 32.30
CA PHE A 494 18.18 -2.11 32.05
C PHE A 494 18.58 -0.79 31.39
N GLU A 495 19.87 -0.47 31.49
CA GLU A 495 20.43 0.79 30.96
C GLU A 495 21.04 0.57 29.57
N ALA A 496 20.80 1.52 28.66
CA ALA A 496 21.35 1.56 27.32
C ALA A 496 21.59 3.01 26.87
N SER A 497 22.04 3.20 25.64
CA SER A 497 22.20 4.51 25.00
C SER A 497 21.62 4.53 23.60
N THR A 498 21.03 5.65 23.20
CA THR A 498 20.40 5.80 21.88
C THR A 498 21.42 5.75 20.74
N SER A 499 21.06 5.11 19.63
CA SER A 499 21.80 5.15 18.36
C SER A 499 21.48 6.43 17.58
N GLY A 500 20.25 6.94 17.70
CA GLY A 500 19.76 8.15 17.05
C GLY A 500 19.21 7.95 15.64
N ASP A 501 18.80 6.72 15.30
CA ASP A 501 18.46 6.33 13.92
C ASP A 501 16.94 6.24 13.69
N PHE A 502 16.14 5.95 14.73
CA PHE A 502 14.70 5.67 14.61
C PHE A 502 13.81 6.59 15.44
N ALA A 503 14.36 7.29 16.43
CA ALA A 503 13.59 8.16 17.32
C ALA A 503 14.06 9.62 17.20
N HIS A 504 13.19 10.54 17.64
CA HIS A 504 13.53 11.97 17.80
C HIS A 504 14.64 12.23 18.85
N TRP A 505 15.21 11.18 19.44
CA TRP A 505 16.25 11.26 20.43
C TRP A 505 17.63 11.34 19.80
N ARG A 506 18.43 12.30 20.24
CA ARG A 506 19.82 12.44 19.79
C ARG A 506 20.64 11.22 20.17
N ARG A 507 21.58 10.82 19.31
CA ARG A 507 22.58 9.77 19.53
C ARG A 507 23.32 9.92 20.87
N GLY A 508 23.57 8.80 21.54
CA GLY A 508 24.38 8.69 22.76
C GLY A 508 23.69 9.11 24.06
N ARG A 509 22.37 9.33 24.03
CA ARG A 509 21.60 9.68 25.24
C ARG A 509 21.37 8.44 26.09
N LYS A 510 21.62 8.55 27.40
CA LYS A 510 21.33 7.47 28.34
C LYS A 510 19.82 7.23 28.43
N ALA A 511 19.43 5.98 28.25
CA ALA A 511 18.06 5.51 28.30
C ALA A 511 17.93 4.34 29.28
N THR A 512 16.81 4.31 30.01
CA THR A 512 16.40 3.13 30.79
C THR A 512 15.30 2.43 30.04
N ILE A 513 15.53 1.17 29.64
CA ILE A 513 14.54 0.34 28.98
C ILE A 513 13.69 -0.35 30.04
N LEU A 514 12.37 -0.23 29.95
CA LEU A 514 11.43 -0.54 31.02
C LEU A 514 10.67 -1.85 30.82
N SER A 515 10.25 -2.14 29.59
CA SER A 515 9.53 -3.37 29.24
C SER A 515 9.45 -3.56 27.73
N TYR A 516 9.00 -4.74 27.30
CA TYR A 516 8.53 -4.96 25.93
C TYR A 516 7.25 -4.15 25.66
N GLY A 517 7.13 -3.63 24.44
CA GLY A 517 5.98 -2.90 23.92
C GLY A 517 5.20 -3.65 22.83
N GLY A 518 5.80 -4.66 22.21
CA GLY A 518 5.19 -5.48 21.15
C GLY A 518 6.16 -5.74 20.00
N PHE A 519 5.66 -6.24 18.88
CA PHE A 519 6.42 -6.42 17.66
C PHE A 519 5.73 -5.68 16.51
N SER A 520 6.53 -4.97 15.71
CA SER A 520 6.12 -4.27 14.49
C SER A 520 6.69 -5.01 13.27
N PRO A 521 5.88 -5.27 12.23
CA PRO A 521 6.37 -5.80 10.95
C PRO A 521 7.29 -4.85 10.17
N GLU A 522 7.45 -3.60 10.59
CA GLU A 522 8.31 -2.60 9.92
C GLU A 522 9.52 -2.23 10.79
N TYR A 523 9.36 -2.31 12.12
CA TYR A 523 10.35 -1.83 13.08
C TYR A 523 10.80 -2.88 14.10
N GLY A 524 10.48 -4.15 13.85
CA GLY A 524 10.83 -5.26 14.72
C GLY A 524 10.26 -5.11 16.14
N LEU A 525 11.01 -5.60 17.13
CA LEU A 525 10.62 -5.55 18.53
C LEU A 525 10.61 -4.12 19.07
N ILE A 526 9.48 -3.70 19.61
CA ILE A 526 9.27 -2.41 20.25
C ILE A 526 9.46 -2.54 21.76
N VAL A 527 10.12 -1.57 22.37
CA VAL A 527 10.31 -1.47 23.82
C VAL A 527 9.85 -0.13 24.36
N GLN A 528 9.37 -0.13 25.60
CA GLN A 528 9.14 1.09 26.34
C GLN A 528 10.46 1.57 26.93
N ALA A 529 10.89 2.79 26.58
CA ALA A 529 12.15 3.37 27.03
C ALA A 529 11.95 4.75 27.64
N ARG A 530 12.84 5.13 28.56
CA ARG A 530 12.81 6.42 29.25
C ARG A 530 14.13 7.16 29.12
N ILE A 531 14.07 8.42 28.69
CA ILE A 531 15.21 9.34 28.67
C ILE A 531 14.87 10.58 29.50
N GLY A 532 15.54 10.73 30.64
CA GLY A 532 15.23 11.81 31.58
C GLY A 532 13.81 11.69 32.13
N ARG A 533 12.89 12.54 31.65
CA ARG A 533 11.46 12.52 32.04
C ARG A 533 10.54 12.01 30.94
N GLU A 534 11.04 11.87 29.71
CA GLU A 534 10.26 11.41 28.57
C GLU A 534 10.24 9.88 28.57
N THR A 535 9.10 9.29 28.23
CA THR A 535 8.93 7.85 28.07
C THR A 535 8.19 7.62 26.76
N ASP A 536 8.71 6.73 25.94
CA ASP A 536 8.19 6.47 24.61
C ASP A 536 8.32 4.98 24.23
N PHE A 537 7.64 4.57 23.17
CA PHE A 537 7.73 3.24 22.57
C PHE A 537 8.54 3.34 21.29
N VAL A 538 9.71 2.69 21.26
CA VAL A 538 10.65 2.79 20.14
C VAL A 538 11.23 1.41 19.82
N PRO A 539 11.81 1.22 18.62
CA PRO A 539 12.44 -0.05 18.24
C PRO A 539 13.58 -0.41 19.18
N LEU A 540 13.75 -1.70 19.50
CA LEU A 540 14.89 -2.16 20.30
C LEU A 540 16.22 -1.86 19.60
N ALA A 541 16.22 -1.83 18.25
CA ALA A 541 17.38 -1.49 17.43
C ALA A 541 17.90 -0.06 17.67
N GLU A 542 17.10 0.84 18.26
CA GLU A 542 17.51 2.20 18.64
C GLU A 542 18.53 2.22 19.80
N PHE A 543 18.82 1.09 20.44
CA PHE A 543 19.63 1.07 21.67
C PHE A 543 20.94 0.30 21.53
N ASN A 544 22.02 1.01 21.83
CA ASN A 544 23.34 0.44 22.08
C ASN A 544 23.50 0.13 23.57
N GLY A 545 23.86 -1.11 23.89
CA GLY A 545 24.17 -1.49 25.27
C GLY A 545 25.53 -0.98 25.74
N PRO A 546 25.85 -1.10 27.04
CA PRO A 546 27.17 -0.73 27.55
C PRO A 546 28.27 -1.56 26.89
N ALA A 547 29.32 -0.90 26.40
CA ALA A 547 30.44 -1.56 25.73
C ALA A 547 31.06 -2.67 26.59
N GLY A 548 31.26 -3.85 25.99
CA GLY A 548 31.82 -5.03 26.67
C GLY A 548 30.90 -5.70 27.70
N SER A 549 29.61 -5.33 27.73
CA SER A 549 28.61 -6.00 28.57
C SER A 549 27.81 -7.04 27.78
N LYS A 550 27.26 -8.04 28.48
CA LYS A 550 26.35 -9.02 27.87
C LYS A 550 25.11 -8.39 27.24
N ILE A 551 24.62 -7.29 27.82
CA ILE A 551 23.49 -6.54 27.25
C ILE A 551 23.92 -5.86 25.95
N GLY A 552 25.14 -5.31 25.91
CA GLY A 552 25.73 -4.78 24.68
C GLY A 552 25.77 -5.81 23.57
N GLU A 553 26.32 -6.99 23.86
CA GLU A 553 26.41 -8.11 22.89
C GLU A 553 25.03 -8.52 22.35
N VAL A 554 24.02 -8.64 23.22
CA VAL A 554 22.66 -9.03 22.81
C VAL A 554 22.00 -7.96 21.93
N LEU A 555 22.21 -6.68 22.25
CA LEU A 555 21.65 -5.58 21.47
C LEU A 555 22.36 -5.42 20.12
N GLU A 556 23.67 -5.61 20.09
CA GLU A 556 24.47 -5.62 18.86
C GLU A 556 24.02 -6.74 17.93
N ASP A 557 23.88 -7.97 18.43
CA ASP A 557 23.34 -9.10 17.64
C ASP A 557 21.93 -8.77 17.11
N TYR A 558 21.07 -8.18 17.94
CA TYR A 558 19.72 -7.81 17.51
C TYR A 558 19.73 -6.74 16.42
N GLN A 559 20.62 -5.74 16.51
CA GLN A 559 20.79 -4.70 15.51
C GLN A 559 21.31 -5.25 14.17
N GLU A 560 22.31 -6.14 14.19
CA GLU A 560 22.82 -6.78 12.98
C GLU A 560 21.73 -7.59 12.26
N TRP A 561 20.94 -8.36 13.01
CA TRP A 561 19.79 -9.04 12.42
C TRP A 561 18.74 -8.06 11.88
N PHE A 562 18.48 -6.96 12.61
CA PHE A 562 17.50 -5.97 12.22
C PHE A 562 17.85 -5.34 10.87
N LEU A 563 19.09 -4.87 10.69
CA LEU A 563 19.58 -4.21 9.46
C LEU A 563 19.57 -5.12 8.23
N MET A 564 19.63 -6.44 8.42
CA MET A 564 19.62 -7.41 7.33
C MET A 564 18.21 -7.86 6.93
N VAL A 565 17.18 -7.53 7.72
CA VAL A 565 15.81 -8.02 7.53
C VAL A 565 14.81 -6.87 7.29
N PHE A 566 15.06 -5.71 7.86
CA PHE A 566 14.28 -4.48 7.68
C PHE A 566 15.17 -3.40 7.10
#